data_AF-A0A969F699-F1
#
_entry.id   AF-A0A969F699-F1
#
_cell.length_a   1.000
_cell.length_b   1.000
_cell.length_c   1.000
_cell.angle_alpha   90.00
_cell.angle_beta   90.00
_cell.angle_gamma   90.00
#
_symmetry.space_group_name_H-M   'P 1'
#
loop_
_entity.id
_entity.type
_entity.pdbx_description
1 polymer ?
#
loop_
_entity_poly.entity_id
_entity_poly.type
_entity_poly.pdbx_seq_one_letter_code
_entity_poly.pdbx_strand_id
1 'polypeptide(L)'
;MNCPQCKTENPDTAKFCMNCGAKLETAVIPSPRPAEPIAAQMGGERRAVTIMFADISGFTAMSELMDPEQVRNLMNRCFDHLVPIVEKYEGTVDKFIGDEIMALFGAPIAHEDDPLRALHVGLEMQEILRQFNAQHGTDLGLHAGINTGLVIAGGIGSHGRRSYSVMG
;
A
#
# COMPACT_ATOMS: atom_id res chain seq x y z
N MET A 1 -19.17 -36.62 -15.02
CA MET A 1 -20.30 -35.73 -15.37
C MET A 1 -20.36 -35.42 -16.87
N ASN A 2 -21.54 -35.21 -17.44
CA ASN A 2 -21.69 -34.91 -18.88
C ASN A 2 -21.75 -33.40 -19.11
N CYS A 3 -21.05 -32.93 -20.15
CA CYS A 3 -21.10 -31.53 -20.55
C CYS A 3 -22.52 -31.15 -21.03
N PRO A 4 -23.14 -30.07 -20.52
CA PRO A 4 -24.48 -29.66 -20.95
C PRO A 4 -24.51 -29.18 -22.42
N GLN A 5 -23.37 -28.78 -22.98
CA GLN A 5 -23.27 -28.22 -24.33
C GLN A 5 -22.95 -29.27 -25.41
N CYS A 6 -21.95 -30.13 -25.20
CA CYS A 6 -21.52 -31.11 -26.20
C CYS A 6 -21.75 -32.57 -25.79
N LYS A 7 -22.29 -32.81 -24.59
CA LYS A 7 -22.58 -34.14 -24.01
C LYS A 7 -21.37 -35.05 -23.77
N THR A 8 -20.15 -34.61 -24.10
CA THR A 8 -18.92 -35.34 -23.78
C THR A 8 -18.85 -35.66 -22.28
N GLU A 9 -18.43 -36.88 -21.97
CA GLU A 9 -18.18 -37.31 -20.60
C GLU A 9 -16.88 -36.69 -20.08
N ASN A 10 -16.95 -36.05 -18.92
CA ASN A 10 -15.82 -35.44 -18.26
C ASN A 10 -15.69 -36.00 -16.84
N PRO A 11 -14.48 -36.12 -16.28
CA PRO A 11 -14.25 -36.41 -14.88
C PRO A 11 -15.03 -35.43 -13.99
N ASP A 12 -15.46 -35.88 -12.82
CA ASP A 12 -16.25 -35.04 -11.89
C ASP A 12 -15.44 -33.87 -11.31
N THR A 13 -14.12 -33.87 -11.46
CA THR A 13 -13.21 -32.78 -11.11
C THR A 13 -12.96 -31.77 -12.24
N ALA A 14 -13.48 -32.00 -13.43
CA ALA A 14 -13.21 -31.17 -14.60
C ALA A 14 -13.94 -29.81 -14.50
N LYS A 15 -13.17 -28.71 -14.54
CA LYS A 15 -13.70 -27.33 -14.52
C LYS A 15 -14.30 -26.89 -15.86
N PHE A 16 -13.77 -27.45 -16.94
CA PHE A 16 -14.17 -27.18 -18.31
C PHE A 16 -14.27 -28.49 -19.07
N CYS A 17 -15.14 -28.53 -20.07
CA CYS A 17 -15.25 -29.67 -20.95
C CYS A 17 -13.96 -29.86 -21.76
N MET A 18 -13.40 -31.06 -21.71
CA MET A 18 -12.18 -31.41 -22.45
C MET A 18 -12.34 -31.44 -23.98
N ASN A 19 -13.57 -31.36 -24.49
CA ASN A 19 -13.85 -31.36 -25.92
C ASN A 19 -14.24 -29.97 -26.44
N CYS A 20 -15.21 -29.29 -25.81
CA CYS A 20 -15.72 -28.00 -26.31
C CYS A 20 -15.37 -26.77 -25.46
N GLY A 21 -14.69 -26.94 -24.31
CA GLY A 21 -14.30 -25.84 -23.43
C GLY A 21 -15.42 -25.25 -22.56
N ALA A 22 -16.65 -25.76 -22.63
CA ALA A 22 -17.76 -25.28 -21.82
C ALA A 22 -17.49 -25.43 -20.32
N LYS A 23 -17.84 -24.41 -19.52
CA LYS A 23 -17.72 -24.45 -18.05
C LYS A 23 -18.67 -25.48 -17.45
N LEU A 24 -18.17 -26.33 -16.55
CA LEU A 24 -18.96 -27.35 -15.85
C LEU A 24 -19.19 -26.87 -14.41
N GLU A 25 -20.44 -26.64 -14.01
CA GLU A 25 -20.83 -25.81 -12.84
C GLU A 25 -20.60 -26.41 -11.44
N THR A 26 -19.83 -27.48 -11.28
CA THR A 26 -19.64 -28.16 -9.98
C THR A 26 -18.31 -27.93 -9.28
N ALA A 27 -17.42 -27.09 -9.81
CA ALA A 27 -16.28 -26.65 -9.02
C ALA A 27 -16.71 -25.55 -8.05
N VAL A 28 -16.75 -25.85 -6.76
CA VAL A 28 -16.74 -24.84 -5.70
C VAL A 28 -15.47 -24.00 -5.93
N ILE A 29 -15.63 -22.85 -6.56
CA ILE A 29 -14.59 -21.85 -6.65
C ILE A 29 -14.46 -21.31 -5.23
N PRO A 30 -13.33 -21.50 -4.51
CA PRO A 30 -13.09 -20.63 -3.37
C PRO A 30 -13.09 -19.21 -3.95
N SER A 31 -14.08 -18.43 -3.54
CA SER A 31 -14.13 -16.99 -3.83
C SER A 31 -12.75 -16.41 -3.52
N PRO A 32 -12.27 -15.41 -4.30
CA PRO A 32 -11.11 -14.64 -3.86
C PRO A 32 -11.37 -14.25 -2.42
N ARG A 33 -10.48 -14.69 -1.51
CA ARG A 33 -10.69 -14.43 -0.09
C ARG A 33 -10.85 -12.92 0.05
N PRO A 34 -11.95 -12.43 0.64
CA PRO A 34 -12.03 -11.02 0.99
C PRO A 34 -10.77 -10.69 1.80
N ALA A 35 -10.16 -9.53 1.55
CA ALA A 35 -8.94 -9.10 2.22
C ALA A 35 -9.07 -9.41 3.72
N GLU A 36 -8.29 -10.37 4.21
CA GLU A 36 -8.38 -10.80 5.60
C GLU A 36 -8.06 -9.57 6.48
N PRO A 37 -8.77 -9.34 7.59
CA PRO A 37 -8.49 -8.19 8.45
C PRO A 37 -7.01 -8.20 8.84
N ILE A 38 -6.39 -7.02 8.95
CA ILE A 38 -4.93 -6.85 9.21
C ILE A 38 -4.47 -7.70 10.42
N ALA A 39 -5.35 -7.90 11.41
CA ALA A 39 -5.13 -8.76 12.56
C ALA A 39 -4.87 -10.26 12.22
N ALA A 40 -5.43 -10.77 11.13
CA ALA A 40 -5.23 -12.13 10.63
C ALA A 40 -3.95 -12.27 9.76
N GLN A 41 -3.40 -11.17 9.24
CA GLN A 41 -2.19 -11.15 8.41
C GLN A 41 -0.88 -11.05 9.21
N MET A 42 -0.90 -11.46 10.49
CA MET A 42 0.29 -11.46 11.34
C MET A 42 1.27 -12.60 11.00
N GLY A 43 0.84 -13.58 10.18
CA GLY A 43 1.72 -14.56 9.56
C GLY A 43 2.46 -13.91 8.38
N GLY A 44 3.80 -13.92 8.41
CA GLY A 44 4.60 -13.31 7.35
C GLY A 44 4.43 -14.03 6.01
N GLU A 45 4.14 -13.27 4.95
CA GLU A 45 4.07 -13.78 3.58
C GLU A 45 5.10 -13.10 2.67
N ARG A 46 5.69 -13.86 1.75
CA ARG A 46 6.54 -13.30 0.70
C ARG A 46 5.67 -12.72 -0.40
N ARG A 47 5.84 -11.43 -0.71
CA ARG A 47 5.10 -10.79 -1.80
C ARG A 47 5.90 -9.65 -2.44
N ALA A 48 5.56 -9.33 -3.67
CA ALA A 48 6.07 -8.13 -4.33
C ALA A 48 5.32 -6.90 -3.79
N VAL A 49 6.05 -5.89 -3.35
CA VAL A 49 5.51 -4.63 -2.81
C VAL A 49 6.29 -3.49 -3.43
N THR A 50 5.59 -2.42 -3.78
CA THR A 50 6.20 -1.12 -4.05
C THR A 50 6.19 -0.31 -2.77
N ILE A 51 7.37 0.13 -2.33
CA ILE A 51 7.55 0.92 -1.12
C ILE A 51 7.96 2.32 -1.54
N MET A 52 7.28 3.31 -1.00
CA MET A 52 7.65 4.72 -1.11
C MET A 52 8.12 5.21 0.25
N PHE A 53 9.27 5.89 0.24
CA PHE A 53 9.79 6.68 1.34
C PHE A 53 9.73 8.14 0.92
N ALA A 54 8.91 8.95 1.58
CA ALA A 54 8.73 10.36 1.26
C ALA A 54 9.19 11.23 2.44
N ASP A 55 10.31 11.90 2.25
CA ASP A 55 11.02 12.70 3.26
C ASP A 55 10.80 14.21 3.04
N ILE A 56 10.42 14.92 4.10
CA ILE A 56 10.11 16.36 4.05
C ILE A 56 11.36 17.16 4.41
N SER A 57 12.03 17.68 3.39
CA SER A 57 13.21 18.54 3.56
C SER A 57 12.84 19.97 3.96
N GLY A 58 13.79 20.69 4.58
CA GLY A 58 13.60 22.07 5.07
C GLY A 58 13.11 22.13 6.52
N PHE A 59 12.70 20.98 7.08
CA PHE A 59 12.30 20.83 8.48
C PHE A 59 13.40 21.22 9.46
N THR A 60 14.65 20.79 9.23
CA THR A 60 15.78 21.04 10.13
C THR A 60 16.04 22.53 10.34
N ALA A 61 16.08 23.32 9.27
CA ALA A 61 16.30 24.76 9.36
C ALA A 61 15.16 25.48 10.10
N MET A 62 13.91 25.03 9.93
CA MET A 62 12.78 25.56 10.71
C MET A 62 12.86 25.14 12.18
N SER A 63 13.29 23.91 12.47
CA SER A 63 13.36 23.37 13.83
C SER A 63 14.39 24.08 14.72
N GLU A 64 15.38 24.75 14.13
CA GLU A 64 16.36 25.55 14.86
C GLU A 64 15.84 26.94 15.26
N LEU A 65 14.80 27.45 14.60
CA LEU A 65 14.29 28.81 14.76
C LEU A 65 12.90 28.87 15.41
N MET A 66 12.18 27.75 15.43
CA MET A 66 10.81 27.65 15.94
C MET A 66 10.75 26.83 17.23
N ASP A 67 9.74 27.11 18.05
CA ASP A 67 9.49 26.29 19.23
C ASP A 67 9.13 24.84 18.81
N PRO A 68 9.64 23.80 19.49
CA PRO A 68 9.37 22.41 19.14
C PRO A 68 7.87 22.06 19.03
N GLU A 69 7.01 22.68 19.83
CA GLU A 69 5.56 22.45 19.74
C GLU A 69 4.98 23.03 18.44
N GLN A 70 5.48 24.19 18.00
CA GLN A 70 5.05 24.83 16.75
C GLN A 70 5.48 23.99 15.54
N VAL A 71 6.72 23.50 15.56
CA VAL A 71 7.30 22.63 14.54
C VAL A 71 6.48 21.35 14.41
N ARG A 72 6.20 20.69 15.54
CA ARG A 72 5.34 19.50 15.58
C ARG A 72 3.95 19.77 15.01
N ASN A 73 3.31 20.88 15.42
CA ASN A 73 1.97 21.21 14.97
C ASN A 73 1.93 21.52 13.46
N LEU A 74 2.97 22.14 12.91
CA LEU A 74 3.10 22.38 11.48
C LEU A 74 3.25 21.07 10.70
N MET A 75 4.09 20.16 11.18
CA MET A 75 4.28 18.85 10.56
C MET A 75 3.01 18.01 10.57
N ASN A 76 2.29 17.98 11.70
CA ASN A 76 1.01 17.26 11.76
C ASN A 76 0.02 17.80 10.72
N ARG A 77 -0.09 19.12 10.58
CA ARG A 77 -0.92 19.73 9.52
C ARG A 77 -0.44 19.34 8.13
N CYS A 78 0.87 19.34 7.89
CA CYS A 78 1.42 18.89 6.61
C CYS A 78 1.03 17.43 6.33
N PHE A 79 1.17 16.53 7.31
CA PHE A 79 0.76 15.14 7.18
C PHE A 79 -0.74 14.98 6.95
N ASP A 80 -1.59 15.79 7.56
CA ASP A 80 -3.05 15.81 7.32
C ASP A 80 -3.39 16.08 5.84
N HIS A 81 -2.50 16.73 5.08
CA HIS A 81 -2.64 16.95 3.64
C HIS A 81 -2.00 15.84 2.79
N LEU A 82 -0.89 15.24 3.24
CA LEU A 82 -0.14 14.26 2.45
C LEU A 82 -0.67 12.82 2.59
N VAL A 83 -1.05 12.41 3.80
CA VAL A 83 -1.52 11.04 4.09
C VAL A 83 -2.77 10.67 3.28
N PRO A 84 -3.80 11.52 3.14
CA PRO A 84 -4.98 11.19 2.34
C PRO A 84 -4.66 10.89 0.87
N ILE A 85 -3.52 11.38 0.35
CA ILE A 85 -3.08 11.09 -1.01
C ILE A 85 -2.67 9.62 -1.11
N VAL A 86 -1.97 9.06 -0.11
CA VAL A 86 -1.62 7.63 -0.09
C VAL A 86 -2.91 6.79 -0.15
N GLU A 87 -3.88 7.13 0.69
CA GLU A 87 -5.15 6.42 0.79
C GLU A 87 -6.00 6.55 -0.49
N LYS A 88 -5.98 7.72 -1.14
CA LYS A 88 -6.65 7.98 -2.43
C LYS A 88 -6.20 7.00 -3.53
N TYR A 89 -4.94 6.59 -3.53
CA TYR A 89 -4.41 5.61 -4.47
C TYR A 89 -4.37 4.18 -3.90
N GLU A 90 -5.15 3.91 -2.85
CA GLU A 90 -5.28 2.61 -2.16
C GLU A 90 -3.94 2.07 -1.62
N GLY A 91 -3.00 2.97 -1.32
CA GLY A 91 -1.80 2.66 -0.56
C GLY A 91 -2.07 2.60 0.94
N THR A 92 -1.14 2.02 1.68
CA THR A 92 -1.18 1.95 3.14
C THR A 92 0.02 2.69 3.73
N VAL A 93 -0.21 3.64 4.64
CA VAL A 93 0.87 4.24 5.43
C VAL A 93 1.32 3.22 6.48
N ASP A 94 2.56 2.75 6.38
CA ASP A 94 3.13 1.77 7.30
C ASP A 94 3.52 2.42 8.62
N LYS A 95 4.30 3.51 8.54
CA LYS A 95 4.71 4.32 9.69
C LYS A 95 5.27 5.67 9.26
N PHE A 96 5.44 6.53 10.26
CA PHE A 96 6.24 7.75 10.17
C PHE A 96 7.61 7.49 10.80
N ILE A 97 8.67 7.98 10.16
CA ILE A 97 10.05 7.91 10.64
C ILE A 97 10.56 9.35 10.79
N GLY A 98 10.13 10.02 11.86
CA GLY A 98 10.37 11.47 12.00
C GLY A 98 9.46 12.27 11.05
N ASP A 99 10.08 12.95 10.09
CA ASP A 99 9.48 13.72 9.00
C ASP A 99 9.23 12.89 7.73
N GLU A 100 9.66 11.64 7.72
CA GLU A 100 9.49 10.71 6.62
C GLU A 100 8.19 9.89 6.72
N ILE A 101 7.49 9.74 5.60
CA ILE A 101 6.33 8.86 5.41
C ILE A 101 6.79 7.60 4.68
N MET A 102 6.59 6.44 5.30
CA MET A 102 6.74 5.14 4.64
C MET A 102 5.36 4.63 4.19
N ALA A 103 5.17 4.49 2.89
CA ALA A 103 3.92 4.01 2.29
C ALA A 103 4.15 2.73 1.47
N LEU A 104 3.15 1.84 1.52
CA LEU A 104 3.14 0.53 0.89
C LEU A 104 2.05 0.45 -0.17
N PHE A 105 2.40 -0.10 -1.32
CA PHE A 105 1.47 -0.46 -2.39
C PHE A 105 1.75 -1.92 -2.73
N GLY A 106 0.73 -2.77 -2.66
CA GLY A 106 0.92 -4.22 -2.72
C GLY A 106 0.82 -4.92 -1.38
N ALA A 107 0.67 -4.20 -0.27
CA ALA A 107 0.46 -4.74 1.06
C ALA A 107 -0.44 -3.79 1.89
N PRO A 108 -1.47 -4.30 2.60
CA PRO A 108 -1.91 -5.68 2.64
C PRO A 108 -2.69 -6.12 1.37
N ILE A 109 -3.20 -5.15 0.61
CA ILE A 109 -3.96 -5.37 -0.62
C ILE A 109 -3.03 -5.06 -1.80
N ALA A 110 -3.07 -5.91 -2.84
CA ALA A 110 -2.26 -5.74 -4.03
C ALA A 110 -3.09 -5.46 -5.27
N HIS A 111 -2.49 -4.69 -6.17
CA HIS A 111 -3.00 -4.30 -7.47
C HIS A 111 -1.92 -4.51 -8.52
N GLU A 112 -2.31 -4.72 -9.77
CA GLU A 112 -1.34 -4.91 -10.86
C GLU A 112 -0.54 -3.61 -11.15
N ASP A 113 -1.10 -2.46 -10.79
CA ASP A 113 -0.57 -1.12 -11.05
C ASP A 113 0.03 -0.43 -9.81
N ASP A 114 0.36 -1.18 -8.75
CA ASP A 114 0.96 -0.65 -7.52
C ASP A 114 2.20 0.26 -7.75
N PRO A 115 3.14 -0.04 -8.66
CA PRO A 115 4.25 0.87 -8.97
C PRO A 115 3.79 2.22 -9.54
N LEU A 116 2.76 2.21 -10.38
CA LEU A 116 2.22 3.43 -11.00
C LEU A 116 1.47 4.28 -9.98
N ARG A 117 0.72 3.64 -9.07
CA ARG A 117 0.05 4.30 -7.96
C ARG A 117 1.04 5.02 -7.05
N ALA A 118 2.14 4.37 -6.68
CA ALA A 118 3.21 4.99 -5.89
C ALA A 118 3.80 6.23 -6.57
N LEU A 119 4.05 6.17 -7.89
CA LEU A 119 4.54 7.31 -8.67
C LEU A 119 3.55 8.48 -8.68
N HIS A 120 2.25 8.22 -8.88
CA HIS A 120 1.24 9.26 -8.83
C HIS A 120 1.13 9.90 -7.44
N VAL A 121 1.25 9.11 -6.38
CA VAL A 121 1.28 9.63 -5.00
C VAL A 121 2.46 10.58 -4.80
N GLY A 122 3.67 10.19 -5.21
CA GLY A 122 4.85 11.06 -5.09
C GLY A 122 4.68 12.40 -5.83
N LEU A 123 4.13 12.37 -7.05
CA LEU A 123 3.88 13.59 -7.83
C LEU A 123 2.80 14.48 -7.20
N GLU A 124 1.70 13.89 -6.73
CA GLU A 124 0.60 14.64 -6.14
C GLU A 124 0.99 15.21 -4.77
N MET A 125 1.76 14.49 -3.96
CA MET A 125 2.32 15.00 -2.70
C MET A 125 3.19 16.24 -2.92
N GLN A 126 4.02 16.25 -3.97
CA GLN A 126 4.84 17.42 -4.30
C GLN A 126 3.98 18.64 -4.69
N GLU A 127 2.88 18.44 -5.43
CA GLU A 127 1.96 19.53 -5.76
C GLU A 127 1.20 20.05 -4.54
N ILE A 128 0.68 19.15 -3.71
CA ILE A 128 -0.03 19.53 -2.48
C ILE A 128 0.90 20.25 -1.50
N LEU A 129 2.18 19.85 -1.39
CA LEU A 129 3.14 20.53 -0.54
C LEU A 129 3.42 21.97 -1.02
N ARG A 130 3.48 22.20 -2.34
CA ARG A 130 3.59 23.57 -2.89
C ARG A 130 2.42 24.45 -2.46
N GLN A 131 1.20 23.91 -2.50
CA GLN A 131 0.00 24.64 -2.08
C GLN A 131 0.00 24.89 -0.57
N PHE A 132 0.40 23.90 0.21
CA PHE A 132 0.56 24.02 1.66
C PHE A 132 1.54 25.14 2.03
N ASN A 133 2.70 25.17 1.36
CA ASN A 133 3.72 26.20 1.54
C ASN A 133 3.19 27.60 1.27
N ALA A 134 2.47 27.79 0.16
CA ALA A 134 1.87 29.08 -0.19
C ALA A 134 0.85 29.56 0.86
N GLN A 135 0.10 28.64 1.49
CA GLN A 135 -0.90 28.99 2.50
C GLN A 135 -0.29 29.28 3.87
N HIS A 136 0.82 28.63 4.22
CA HIS A 136 1.42 28.69 5.55
C HIS A 136 2.68 29.56 5.62
N GLY A 137 3.15 30.07 4.48
CA GLY A 137 4.37 30.88 4.41
C GLY A 137 5.64 30.07 4.71
N THR A 138 5.64 28.78 4.34
CA THR A 138 6.75 27.84 4.55
C THR A 138 7.46 27.53 3.25
N ASP A 139 8.67 26.96 3.32
CA ASP A 139 9.46 26.52 2.16
C ASP A 139 9.90 25.06 2.36
N LEU A 140 8.93 24.18 2.56
CA LEU A 140 9.17 22.75 2.69
C LEU A 140 9.38 22.10 1.32
N GLY A 141 10.35 21.20 1.22
CA GLY A 141 10.54 20.34 0.05
C GLY A 141 10.13 18.90 0.34
N LEU A 142 9.91 18.09 -0.72
CA LEU A 142 9.62 16.66 -0.59
C LEU A 142 10.49 15.84 -1.55
N HIS A 143 11.20 14.87 -0.98
CA HIS A 143 11.95 13.87 -1.74
C HIS A 143 11.26 12.51 -1.59
N ALA A 144 10.96 11.84 -2.71
CA ALA A 144 10.35 10.52 -2.70
C ALA A 144 11.27 9.48 -3.35
N GLY A 145 11.67 8.47 -2.59
CA GLY A 145 12.31 7.26 -3.10
C GLY A 145 11.28 6.16 -3.26
N ILE A 146 11.20 5.55 -4.45
CA ILE A 146 10.25 4.47 -4.75
C ILE A 146 11.02 3.25 -5.26
N ASN A 147 10.76 2.09 -4.66
CA ASN A 147 11.34 0.83 -5.10
C ASN A 147 10.31 -0.31 -5.04
N THR A 148 10.34 -1.20 -6.02
CA THR A 148 9.53 -2.42 -6.05
C THR A 148 10.42 -3.63 -5.84
N GLY A 149 10.05 -4.49 -4.90
CA GLY A 149 10.85 -5.68 -4.57
C GLY A 149 10.06 -6.76 -3.86
N LEU A 150 10.67 -7.95 -3.75
CA LEU A 150 10.14 -9.04 -2.93
C LEU A 150 10.47 -8.78 -1.46
N VAL A 151 9.44 -8.75 -0.61
CA VAL A 151 9.55 -8.54 0.84
C VAL A 151 8.73 -9.56 1.60
N ILE A 152 8.97 -9.66 2.91
CA ILE A 152 8.09 -10.33 3.86
C ILE A 152 7.12 -9.30 4.43
N ALA A 153 5.83 -9.43 4.16
CA ALA A 153 4.77 -8.62 4.75
C ALA A 153 4.08 -9.40 5.88
N GLY A 154 3.93 -8.80 7.07
CA GLY A 154 3.24 -9.43 8.18
C GLY A 154 3.57 -8.81 9.53
N GLY A 155 3.34 -9.55 10.61
CA GLY A 155 3.59 -9.07 11.98
C GLY A 155 5.09 -9.00 12.31
N ILE A 156 5.65 -7.79 12.35
CA ILE A 156 7.05 -7.53 12.72
C ILE A 156 7.10 -6.97 14.15
N GLY A 157 8.03 -7.48 14.97
CA GLY A 157 8.30 -6.99 16.33
C GLY A 157 8.48 -8.08 17.38
N SER A 158 8.68 -7.68 18.63
CA SER A 158 8.95 -8.57 19.77
C SER A 158 7.66 -9.04 20.45
N HIS A 159 7.78 -9.99 21.40
CA HIS A 159 6.65 -10.43 22.21
C HIS A 159 5.98 -9.22 22.91
N GLY A 160 4.68 -9.02 22.64
CA GLY A 160 3.88 -7.92 23.19
C GLY A 160 3.93 -6.61 22.40
N ARG A 161 4.75 -6.50 21.35
CA ARG A 161 4.87 -5.29 20.52
C ARG A 161 5.09 -5.68 19.05
N ARG A 162 4.00 -6.02 18.36
CA ARG A 162 4.00 -6.33 16.92
C ARG A 162 3.11 -5.35 16.17
N SER A 163 3.57 -4.93 15.01
CA SER A 163 2.78 -4.18 14.02
C SER A 163 2.86 -4.90 12.68
N TYR A 164 1.82 -4.79 11.85
CA TYR A 164 1.94 -5.20 10.45
C TYR A 164 2.93 -4.27 9.76
N SER A 165 3.90 -4.83 9.04
CA SER A 165 4.90 -4.07 8.28
C SER A 165 5.63 -5.00 7.29
N VAL A 166 6.58 -4.46 6.55
CA VAL A 166 7.37 -5.18 5.54
C VAL A 166 8.87 -5.22 5.89
N MET A 167 9.55 -6.29 5.47
CA MET A 167 11.01 -6.45 5.63
C MET A 167 11.61 -7.13 4.41
N GLY A 168 12.71 -6.59 3.86
CA GLY A 168 13.43 -7.14 2.71
C GLY A 168 14.56 -6.24 2.24
#